data_AF-A0A5C3L8F5-F1
#
_entry.id   AF-A0A5C3L8F5-F1
#
_cell.length_a   1.000
_cell.length_b   1.000
_cell.length_c   1.000
_cell.angle_alpha   90.00
_cell.angle_beta   90.00
_cell.angle_gamma   90.00
#
_symmetry.space_group_name_H-M   'P 1'
#
loop_
_entity.id
_entity.type
_entity.pdbx_description
1 polymer ?
#
loop_
_entity_poly.entity_id
_entity_poly.type
_entity_poly.pdbx_seq_one_letter_code
_entity_poly.pdbx_strand_id
1 'polypeptide(L)'
;MSSSLSTRTRRDRDVQTAYEIQSRAAASGALRGFGVGAGVAIIAHHTWPLFRRQTLAFKGFLVSGFTCFGLIFAAEAALQEHEGTRRKEENVIRRAARLDLARQGLIGTESEIAKWRSERENKEQ
;
A
#
# COMPACT_ATOMS: atom_id res chain seq x y z
N MET A 1 -17.35 -6.62 -27.17
CA MET A 1 -15.94 -7.06 -26.97
C MET A 1 -14.98 -5.95 -26.48
N SER A 2 -15.43 -4.72 -26.21
CA SER A 2 -14.56 -3.63 -25.73
C SER A 2 -14.31 -3.62 -24.21
N SER A 3 -15.18 -4.25 -23.39
CA SER A 3 -15.10 -4.16 -21.93
C SER A 3 -13.97 -4.97 -21.29
N SER A 4 -13.47 -6.03 -21.94
CA SER A 4 -12.39 -6.87 -21.38
C SER A 4 -11.03 -6.16 -21.44
N LEU A 5 -10.77 -5.43 -22.53
CA LEU A 5 -9.57 -4.61 -22.69
C LEU A 5 -9.55 -3.45 -21.70
N SER A 6 -10.65 -2.70 -21.56
CA SER A 6 -10.73 -1.59 -20.61
C SER A 6 -10.61 -2.03 -19.16
N THR A 7 -11.19 -3.18 -18.80
CA THR A 7 -11.06 -3.77 -17.45
C THR A 7 -9.61 -4.18 -17.15
N ARG A 8 -8.93 -4.80 -18.12
CA ARG A 8 -7.52 -5.17 -17.99
C ARG A 8 -6.64 -3.94 -17.83
N THR A 9 -6.80 -2.92 -18.66
CA THR A 9 -6.01 -1.68 -18.55
C THR A 9 -6.25 -0.96 -17.22
N ARG A 10 -7.48 -0.94 -16.70
CA ARG A 10 -7.76 -0.41 -15.35
C ARG A 10 -7.00 -1.21 -14.28
N ARG A 11 -7.06 -2.53 -14.33
CA ARG A 11 -6.35 -3.41 -13.39
C ARG A 11 -4.84 -3.22 -13.43
N ASP A 12 -4.25 -3.15 -14.62
CA ASP A 12 -2.82 -2.98 -14.78
C ASP A 12 -2.35 -1.63 -14.21
N ARG A 13 -3.14 -0.55 -14.40
CA ARG A 13 -2.88 0.76 -13.79
C ARG A 13 -2.99 0.73 -12.27
N ASP A 14 -3.98 0.03 -11.73
CA ASP A 14 -4.15 -0.09 -10.28
C ASP A 14 -2.95 -0.82 -9.65
N VAL A 15 -2.49 -1.91 -10.28
CA VAL A 15 -1.29 -2.66 -9.85
C VAL A 15 -0.04 -1.79 -9.93
N GLN A 16 0.15 -1.06 -11.02
CA GLN A 16 1.28 -0.16 -11.21
C GLN A 16 1.30 0.92 -10.12
N THR A 17 0.13 1.52 -9.83
CA THR A 17 -0.01 2.55 -8.80
C THR A 17 0.33 2.00 -7.41
N ALA A 18 -0.20 0.83 -7.06
CA ALA A 18 0.10 0.17 -5.79
C ALA A 18 1.60 -0.14 -5.66
N TYR A 19 2.23 -0.63 -6.74
CA TYR A 19 3.66 -0.90 -6.78
C TYR A 19 4.51 0.35 -6.59
N GLU A 20 4.15 1.47 -7.22
CA GLU A 20 4.87 2.74 -7.08
C GLU A 20 4.80 3.29 -5.64
N ILE A 21 3.61 3.25 -5.03
CA ILE A 21 3.42 3.63 -3.63
C ILE A 21 4.26 2.75 -2.71
N GLN A 22 4.16 1.43 -2.89
CA GLN A 22 4.86 0.45 -2.08
C GLN A 22 6.38 0.57 -2.20
N SER A 23 6.91 0.65 -3.42
CA SER A 23 8.36 0.73 -3.68
C SER A 23 8.98 2.03 -3.17
N ARG A 24 8.28 3.16 -3.31
CA ARG A 24 8.72 4.45 -2.76
C ARG A 24 8.75 4.42 -1.23
N ALA A 25 7.71 3.86 -0.60
CA ALA A 25 7.68 3.71 0.86
C ALA A 25 8.77 2.76 1.34
N ALA A 26 8.97 1.63 0.65
CA ALA A 26 10.02 0.66 0.92
C ALA A 26 11.41 1.28 0.91
N ALA A 27 11.73 2.07 -0.11
CA ALA A 27 13.02 2.76 -0.23
C ALA A 27 13.27 3.75 0.93
N SER A 28 12.25 4.56 1.26
CA SER A 28 12.32 5.48 2.40
C SER A 28 12.47 4.75 3.74
N GLY A 29 11.71 3.67 3.93
CA GLY A 29 11.79 2.81 5.10
C GLY A 29 13.16 2.14 5.25
N ALA A 30 13.72 1.64 4.15
CA ALA A 30 15.05 1.05 4.11
C ALA A 30 16.12 2.06 4.53
N LEU A 31 16.06 3.28 3.99
CA LEU A 31 17.01 4.35 4.33
C LEU A 31 16.95 4.72 5.82
N ARG A 32 15.73 4.85 6.37
CA ARG A 32 15.51 5.12 7.80
C ARG A 32 16.03 3.96 8.66
N GLY A 33 15.68 2.72 8.29
CA GLY A 33 16.15 1.51 8.97
C GLY A 33 17.67 1.41 8.98
N PHE A 34 18.31 1.66 7.83
CA PHE A 34 19.77 1.73 7.72
C PHE A 34 20.36 2.79 8.65
N GLY A 35 19.81 4.02 8.65
CA GLY A 35 20.28 5.10 9.51
C GLY A 35 20.20 4.75 10.99
N VAL A 36 19.08 4.15 11.43
CA VAL A 36 18.90 3.66 12.81
C VAL A 36 19.90 2.55 13.12
N GLY A 37 19.99 1.52 12.27
CA GLY A 37 20.89 0.40 12.48
C GLY A 37 22.37 0.83 12.54
N ALA A 38 22.78 1.69 11.62
CA ALA A 38 24.14 2.25 11.59
C ALA A 38 24.42 3.10 12.85
N GLY A 39 23.49 3.96 13.24
CA GLY A 39 23.61 4.77 14.46
C GLY A 39 23.78 3.90 15.71
N VAL A 40 22.93 2.88 15.88
CA VAL A 40 23.03 1.92 16.99
C VAL A 40 24.35 1.15 16.96
N ALA A 41 24.79 0.68 15.79
CA ALA A 41 26.05 -0.03 15.64
C ALA A 41 27.26 0.85 15.99
N ILE A 42 27.26 2.12 15.60
CA ILE A 42 28.33 3.09 15.94
C ILE A 42 28.37 3.33 17.45
N ILE A 43 27.22 3.61 18.07
CA ILE A 43 27.14 3.84 19.51
C ILE A 43 27.65 2.60 20.26
N ALA A 44 27.14 1.41 19.91
CA ALA A 44 27.54 0.15 20.54
C ALA A 44 29.04 -0.15 20.36
N HIS A 45 29.64 0.26 19.24
CA HIS A 45 31.08 0.10 19.00
C HIS A 45 31.93 0.91 19.99
N HIS A 46 31.47 2.10 20.37
CA HIS A 46 32.19 2.99 21.28
C HIS A 46 31.86 2.77 22.76
N THR A 47 30.65 2.30 23.09
CA THR A 47 30.21 2.15 24.48
C THR A 47 30.41 0.74 25.04
N TRP A 48 30.42 -0.31 24.19
CA TRP A 48 30.46 -1.70 24.66
C TRP A 48 31.71 -2.46 24.20
N PRO A 49 32.63 -2.81 25.13
CA PRO A 49 33.84 -3.57 24.81
C PRO A 49 33.62 -4.90 24.07
N LEU A 50 32.54 -5.63 24.37
CA LEU A 50 32.22 -6.90 23.71
C LEU A 50 31.80 -6.70 22.26
N PHE A 51 30.95 -5.70 21.99
CA PHE A 51 30.50 -5.36 20.64
C PHE A 51 31.65 -4.78 19.79
N ARG A 52 32.54 -4.01 20.42
CA ARG A 52 33.74 -3.47 19.77
C ARG A 52 34.60 -4.57 19.14
N ARG A 53 34.78 -5.69 19.86
CA ARG A 53 35.56 -6.87 19.44
C ARG A 53 34.90 -7.70 18.32
N GLN A 54 33.63 -7.49 18.02
CA GLN A 54 32.95 -8.22 16.96
C GLN A 54 33.44 -7.80 15.56
N THR A 55 33.36 -8.73 14.61
CA THR A 55 33.79 -8.52 13.23
C THR A 55 32.95 -7.45 12.52
N LEU A 56 33.52 -6.81 11.51
CA LEU A 56 32.80 -5.85 10.68
C LEU A 56 31.63 -6.51 9.95
N ALA A 57 31.81 -7.76 9.49
CA ALA A 57 30.78 -8.54 8.83
C ALA A 57 29.55 -8.75 9.73
N PHE A 58 29.76 -9.08 11.00
CA PHE A 58 28.66 -9.25 11.96
C PHE A 58 27.90 -7.93 12.18
N LYS A 59 28.60 -6.81 12.30
CA LYS A 59 27.97 -5.49 12.45
C LYS A 59 27.17 -5.12 11.20
N GLY A 60 27.74 -5.36 10.02
CA GLY A 60 27.05 -5.16 8.74
C GLY A 60 25.79 -5.99 8.62
N PHE A 61 25.82 -7.25 9.06
CA PHE A 61 24.64 -8.13 9.13
C PHE A 61 23.55 -7.58 10.06
N LEU A 62 23.91 -7.04 11.22
CA LEU A 62 22.93 -6.39 12.09
C LEU A 62 22.30 -5.16 11.43
N VAL A 63 23.11 -4.29 10.83
CA VAL A 63 22.62 -3.09 10.13
C VAL A 63 21.70 -3.48 8.96
N SER A 64 22.04 -4.52 8.19
CA SER A 64 21.18 -4.98 7.10
C SER A 64 19.83 -5.53 7.62
N GLY A 65 19.81 -6.17 8.79
CA GLY A 65 18.57 -6.54 9.48
C GLY A 65 17.65 -5.34 9.73
N PHE A 66 18.18 -4.23 10.25
CA PHE A 66 17.41 -2.99 10.43
C PHE A 66 16.93 -2.41 9.09
N THR A 67 17.77 -2.41 8.06
CA THR A 67 17.42 -1.95 6.72
C THR A 67 16.26 -2.77 6.14
N CYS A 68 16.35 -4.09 6.18
CA CYS A 68 15.30 -4.99 5.69
C CYS A 68 14.00 -4.82 6.47
N PHE A 69 14.08 -4.70 7.79
CA PHE A 69 12.91 -4.42 8.63
C PHE A 69 12.23 -3.10 8.21
N GLY A 70 13.01 -2.01 8.08
CA GLY A 70 12.48 -0.72 7.63
C GLY A 70 11.85 -0.79 6.23
N LEU A 71 12.48 -1.52 5.30
CA LEU A 71 11.99 -1.73 3.94
C LEU A 71 10.61 -2.40 3.96
N ILE A 72 10.50 -3.55 4.64
CA ILE A 72 9.29 -4.39 4.61
C ILE A 72 8.12 -3.69 5.29
N PHE A 73 8.32 -3.17 6.50
CA PHE A 73 7.22 -2.58 7.27
C PHE A 73 6.71 -1.27 6.66
N ALA A 74 7.59 -0.45 6.07
CA ALA A 74 7.16 0.76 5.37
C ALA A 74 6.36 0.43 4.09
N ALA A 75 6.81 -0.60 3.35
CA ALA A 75 6.09 -1.08 2.16
C ALA A 75 4.69 -1.58 2.51
N GLU A 76 4.58 -2.45 3.52
CA GLU A 76 3.32 -3.03 3.98
C GLU A 76 2.36 -1.95 4.50
N ALA A 77 2.85 -1.02 5.33
CA ALA A 77 2.02 0.06 5.87
C ALA A 77 1.43 0.94 4.75
N ALA A 78 2.24 1.30 3.74
CA ALA A 78 1.77 2.13 2.63
C ALA A 78 0.73 1.42 1.76
N LEU A 79 0.92 0.11 1.51
CA LEU A 79 -0.04 -0.68 0.77
C LEU A 79 -1.37 -0.83 1.53
N GLN A 80 -1.32 -1.11 2.82
CA GLN A 80 -2.51 -1.20 3.67
C GLN A 80 -3.27 0.13 3.76
N GLU A 81 -2.56 1.26 3.83
CA GLU A 81 -3.17 2.58 3.82
C GLU A 81 -3.85 2.88 2.47
N HIS A 82 -3.18 2.55 1.36
CA HIS A 82 -3.73 2.69 0.02
C HIS A 82 -5.02 1.86 -0.15
N GLU A 83 -4.95 0.57 0.18
CA GLU A 83 -6.14 -0.31 0.13
C GLU A 83 -7.24 0.15 1.08
N GLY A 84 -6.88 0.58 2.29
CA GLY A 84 -7.84 1.10 3.27
C GLY A 84 -8.59 2.33 2.76
N THR A 85 -7.89 3.22 2.06
CA THR A 85 -8.49 4.40 1.41
C THR A 85 -9.43 3.98 0.27
N ARG A 86 -8.99 3.06 -0.60
CA ARG A 86 -9.81 2.52 -1.69
C ARG A 86 -11.08 1.85 -1.19
N ARG A 87 -11.00 1.06 -0.11
CA ARG A 87 -12.15 0.41 0.52
C ARG A 87 -13.14 1.45 1.09
N LYS A 88 -12.65 2.53 1.69
CA LYS A 88 -13.50 3.64 2.19
C LYS A 88 -14.24 4.34 1.05
N GLU A 89 -13.53 4.69 -0.02
CA GLU A 89 -14.12 5.29 -1.22
C GLU A 89 -15.20 4.40 -1.83
N GLU A 90 -14.90 3.11 -1.99
CA GLU A 90 -15.84 2.15 -2.54
C GLU A 90 -17.08 2.00 -1.66
N ASN A 91 -16.91 1.94 -0.34
CA ASN A 91 -18.02 1.86 0.60
C ASN A 91 -18.94 3.10 0.55
N VAL A 92 -18.38 4.29 0.36
CA VAL A 92 -19.17 5.52 0.16
C VAL A 92 -20.02 5.41 -1.11
N ILE A 93 -19.42 4.98 -2.22
CA ILE A 93 -20.14 4.79 -3.49
C ILE A 93 -21.22 3.72 -3.35
N ARG A 94 -20.90 2.56 -2.76
CA ARG A 94 -21.88 1.48 -2.51
C ARG A 94 -23.03 1.97 -1.64
N ARG A 95 -22.76 2.79 -0.63
CA ARG A 95 -23.81 3.39 0.22
C ARG A 95 -24.71 4.35 -0.57
N ALA A 96 -24.12 5.20 -1.40
CA ALA A 96 -24.88 6.11 -2.27
C ALA A 96 -25.77 5.34 -3.26
N ALA A 97 -25.21 4.31 -3.91
CA ALA A 97 -25.96 3.45 -4.83
C ALA A 97 -27.13 2.76 -4.13
N ARG A 98 -26.92 2.19 -2.94
CA ARG A 98 -28.00 1.54 -2.16
C ARG A 98 -29.12 2.51 -1.79
N LEU A 99 -28.79 3.76 -1.45
CA LEU A 99 -29.79 4.79 -1.14
C LEU A 99 -30.61 5.18 -2.38
N ASP A 100 -29.96 5.39 -3.52
CA ASP A 100 -30.65 5.75 -4.75
C ASP A 100 -31.50 4.60 -5.32
N LEU A 101 -31.00 3.37 -5.27
CA LEU A 101 -31.77 2.18 -5.64
C LEU A 101 -32.98 1.97 -4.73
N ALA A 102 -32.81 2.16 -3.42
CA ALA A 102 -33.94 2.07 -2.47
C ALA A 102 -35.02 3.11 -2.75
N ARG A 103 -34.65 4.34 -3.15
CA ARG A 103 -35.63 5.37 -3.57
C ARG A 103 -36.43 4.97 -4.82
N GLN A 104 -35.87 4.11 -5.66
CA GLN A 104 -36.51 3.57 -6.85
C GLN A 104 -37.29 2.27 -6.55
N GLY A 105 -37.34 1.82 -5.29
CA GLY A 105 -37.95 0.54 -4.90
C GLY A 105 -37.13 -0.69 -5.28
N LEU A 106 -35.85 -0.50 -5.66
CA LEU A 106 -34.94 -1.58 -6.06
C LEU A 106 -34.08 -2.04 -4.88
N ILE A 107 -33.75 -3.33 -4.86
CA ILE A 107 -32.82 -3.91 -3.88
C ILE A 107 -31.40 -3.67 -4.37
N GLY A 108 -30.55 -3.08 -3.52
CA GLY A 108 -29.14 -2.84 -3.81
C GLY A 108 -28.28 -4.10 -3.82
N THR A 109 -28.53 -4.99 -4.78
CA THR A 109 -27.67 -6.14 -5.10
C THR A 109 -26.44 -5.68 -5.89
N GLU A 110 -25.38 -6.50 -5.92
CA GLU A 110 -24.15 -6.17 -6.66
C GLU A 110 -24.42 -5.93 -8.17
N SER A 111 -25.39 -6.64 -8.76
CA SER A 111 -25.79 -6.44 -10.16
C SER A 111 -26.46 -5.09 -10.39
N GLU A 112 -27.35 -4.66 -9.48
CA GLU A 112 -28.04 -3.36 -9.60
C GLU A 112 -27.10 -2.19 -9.29
N ILE A 113 -26.15 -2.37 -8.36
CA ILE A 113 -25.10 -1.37 -8.09
C ILE A 113 -24.19 -1.21 -9.33
N ALA A 114 -23.86 -2.31 -10.01
CA ALA A 114 -23.08 -2.26 -11.24
C ALA A 114 -23.83 -1.52 -12.37
N LYS A 115 -25.14 -1.79 -12.53
CA LYS A 115 -25.99 -1.06 -13.48
C LYS A 115 -26.05 0.43 -13.14
N TRP A 116 -26.36 0.77 -11.88
CA TRP A 116 -26.39 2.15 -11.39
C TRP A 116 -25.07 2.89 -11.68
N ARG A 117 -23.92 2.22 -11.51
CA ARG A 117 -22.61 2.80 -11.82
C ARG A 117 -22.44 3.05 -13.33
N SER A 118 -22.83 2.09 -14.17
CA SER A 118 -22.74 2.24 -15.64
C SER A 118 -23.67 3.33 -16.19
N GLU A 119 -24.87 3.47 -15.61
CA GLU A 119 -25.82 4.51 -16.00
C GLU A 119 -25.33 5.91 -15.63
N ARG A 120 -24.57 6.05 -14.53
CA ARG A 120 -23.95 7.32 -14.17
C ARG A 120 -22.73 7.64 -15.03
N GLU A 121 -21.85 6.68 -15.27
CA GLU A 121 -20.70 6.87 -16.19
C GLU A 121 -21.17 7.28 -17.61
N ASN A 122 -22.33 6.78 -18.09
CA ASN A 122 -22.90 7.18 -19.38
C ASN A 122 -23.61 8.55 -19.38
N LYS A 123 -24.07 9.05 -18.22
CA LYS A 123 -24.72 10.38 -18.12
C LYS A 123 -23.73 11.53 -17.98
N GLU A 124 -22.50 11.23 -17.57
CA GLU A 124 -21.41 12.20 -17.37
C GLU A 124 -20.50 12.34 -18.60
N GLN A 125 -20.67 11.49 -19.63
CA GLN A 125 -20.06 11.62 -20.96
C GLN A 125 -20.92 12.47 -21.89
#